data_AF-A0A969EZ58-F1
#
_entry.id   AF-A0A969EZ58-F1
#
_cell.length_a   1.000
_cell.length_b   1.000
_cell.length_c   1.000
_cell.angle_alpha   90.00
_cell.angle_beta   90.00
_cell.angle_gamma   90.00
#
_symmetry.space_group_name_H-M   'P 1'
#
loop_
_entity.id
_entity.type
_entity.pdbx_description
1 polymer ?
#
loop_
_entity_poly.entity_id
_entity_poly.type
_entity_poly.pdbx_seq_one_letter_code
_entity_poly.pdbx_strand_id
1 'polypeptide(L)'
;MLAHQYITAIRMQGAASEVAITIYPTSDVGTLGVASSTVHAVADDGRSLEFSLPLIDVSEGYGISIDNLQVLPCTPDASSGIPEHEADCVAGAGDVDVSYAPANVGNPLELTTSTGARTPFAAGLLLDQSRATVAGDPWDARLFGAKYFLINSTPTDHVALAAFASDDATGGEVSLLPQRPMTIFPVSDPQFGAPTRDLFATIDSLGSFEGGVSSFYESVGALLDFTAVRAPVGGPRSVVVVTYGRDETCGAPANCLDAERAILAKSRAYGVSIVTVGIGDDSDVDGRALSRLAEGSGGVAFRVDEPAQLGKVFGVLPAVLGTSVERHVARFRIESSTPGAFQPGRRVIGTLQFEVCPWDCYLLTRPFTVQIP
;
A
#
# COMPACT_ATOMS: atom_id res chain seq x y z
N MET A 1 -21.74 9.15 -1.30
CA MET A 1 -22.24 7.78 -1.50
C MET A 1 -22.22 7.12 -0.12
N LEU A 2 -23.36 6.69 0.42
CA LEU A 2 -23.41 6.11 1.77
C LEU A 2 -22.82 4.70 1.72
N ALA A 3 -21.82 4.40 2.55
CA ALA A 3 -21.41 3.02 2.81
C ALA A 3 -22.66 2.24 3.26
N HIS A 4 -23.05 1.21 2.52
CA HIS A 4 -24.20 0.39 2.88
C HIS A 4 -23.79 -0.50 4.05
N GLN A 5 -24.26 -0.14 5.24
CA GLN A 5 -24.07 -0.93 6.46
C GLN A 5 -25.18 -1.98 6.51
N TYR A 6 -24.85 -3.25 6.35
CA TYR A 6 -25.78 -4.34 6.58
C TYR A 6 -25.72 -4.79 8.04
N ILE A 7 -26.88 -4.90 8.69
CA ILE A 7 -27.04 -5.44 10.05
C ILE A 7 -27.36 -6.93 9.92
N THR A 8 -26.46 -7.82 10.34
CA THR A 8 -26.61 -9.26 10.06
C THR A 8 -27.17 -10.11 11.22
N ALA A 9 -27.39 -9.59 12.44
CA ALA A 9 -28.05 -10.38 13.48
C ALA A 9 -28.71 -9.54 14.60
N ILE A 10 -29.91 -9.95 15.03
CA ILE A 10 -30.52 -9.54 16.30
C ILE A 10 -30.73 -10.83 17.11
N ARG A 11 -29.99 -11.00 18.22
CA ARG A 11 -30.23 -12.11 19.16
C ARG A 11 -31.01 -11.56 20.36
N MET A 12 -32.26 -11.96 20.51
CA MET A 12 -33.06 -11.58 21.69
C MET A 12 -32.96 -12.68 22.76
N GLN A 13 -32.44 -12.34 23.95
CA GLN A 13 -32.53 -13.18 25.14
C GLN A 13 -32.93 -12.32 26.36
N GLY A 14 -34.14 -12.53 26.88
CA GLY A 14 -34.54 -12.02 28.20
C GLY A 14 -34.77 -10.50 28.33
N ALA A 15 -35.01 -10.04 29.56
CA ALA A 15 -35.53 -8.70 29.90
C ALA A 15 -34.56 -7.52 29.67
N ALA A 16 -33.36 -7.80 29.16
CA ALA A 16 -32.44 -6.80 28.61
C ALA A 16 -31.85 -7.38 27.31
N SER A 17 -32.30 -6.87 26.17
CA SER A 17 -31.85 -7.35 24.86
C SER A 17 -30.49 -6.74 24.51
N GLU A 18 -29.44 -7.55 24.50
CA GLU A 18 -28.16 -7.17 23.90
C GLU A 18 -28.25 -7.41 22.38
N VAL A 19 -28.28 -6.32 21.61
CA VAL A 19 -28.28 -6.39 20.13
C VAL A 19 -26.84 -6.33 19.64
N ALA A 20 -26.32 -7.47 19.17
CA ALA A 20 -25.01 -7.53 18.54
C ALA A 20 -25.12 -7.20 17.05
N ILE A 21 -24.84 -5.95 16.68
CA ILE A 21 -24.77 -5.50 15.28
C ILE A 21 -23.34 -5.71 14.78
N THR A 22 -23.17 -6.58 13.78
CA THR A 22 -21.92 -6.66 13.00
C THR A 22 -22.08 -5.84 11.73
N ILE A 23 -21.16 -4.90 11.51
CA ILE A 23 -21.11 -4.04 10.32
C ILE A 23 -19.93 -4.51 9.47
N TYR A 24 -20.18 -4.78 8.20
CA TYR A 24 -19.15 -5.09 7.22
C TYR A 24 -18.96 -3.89 6.29
N PRO A 25 -17.72 -3.51 5.96
CA PRO A 25 -17.48 -2.55 4.91
C PRO A 25 -17.95 -3.12 3.57
N THR A 26 -18.72 -2.35 2.84
CA THR A 26 -19.13 -2.68 1.48
C THR A 26 -18.62 -1.62 0.53
N SER A 27 -18.21 -2.07 -0.65
CA SER A 27 -17.96 -1.22 -1.81
C SER A 27 -18.28 -2.08 -3.03
N ASP A 28 -18.80 -1.49 -4.08
CA ASP A 28 -19.08 -2.23 -5.32
C ASP A 28 -17.81 -2.34 -6.17
N VAL A 29 -16.75 -1.60 -5.84
CA VAL A 29 -15.49 -1.56 -6.58
C VAL A 29 -14.47 -2.44 -5.84
N GLY A 30 -13.95 -3.46 -6.53
CA GLY A 30 -12.81 -4.25 -6.05
C GLY A 30 -11.51 -3.43 -6.13
N THR A 31 -10.46 -3.87 -5.44
CA THR A 31 -9.11 -3.35 -5.68
C THR A 31 -8.08 -4.47 -5.71
N LEU A 32 -6.90 -4.17 -6.25
CA LEU A 32 -5.80 -5.11 -6.39
C LEU A 32 -4.61 -4.62 -5.56
N GLY A 33 -4.05 -5.50 -4.73
CA GLY A 33 -2.74 -5.34 -4.13
C GLY A 33 -1.65 -5.93 -5.03
N VAL A 34 -0.53 -5.22 -5.21
CA VAL A 34 0.64 -5.70 -5.94
C VAL A 34 1.79 -5.92 -4.97
N ALA A 35 2.36 -7.13 -4.96
CA ALA A 35 3.50 -7.49 -4.12
C ALA A 35 4.81 -7.54 -4.91
N SER A 36 5.93 -7.76 -4.20
CA SER A 36 7.27 -7.85 -4.82
C SER A 36 7.30 -8.81 -6.01
N SER A 37 7.82 -8.31 -7.12
CA SER A 37 8.04 -9.09 -8.34
C SER A 37 9.17 -10.11 -8.19
N THR A 38 9.15 -11.12 -9.06
CA THR A 38 10.26 -12.09 -9.25
C THR A 38 10.72 -12.06 -10.69
N VAL A 39 12.02 -11.85 -10.94
CA VAL A 39 12.60 -11.96 -12.29
C VAL A 39 12.95 -13.42 -12.60
N HIS A 40 12.49 -13.92 -13.76
CA HIS A 40 12.74 -15.29 -14.20
C HIS A 40 13.85 -15.38 -15.24
N ALA A 41 13.87 -14.45 -16.19
CA ALA A 41 14.84 -14.45 -17.27
C ALA A 41 15.08 -13.03 -17.79
N VAL A 42 16.33 -12.75 -18.13
CA VAL A 42 16.74 -11.59 -18.93
C VAL A 42 17.46 -12.15 -20.15
N ALA A 43 17.07 -11.73 -21.35
CA ALA A 43 17.77 -12.16 -22.56
C ALA A 43 19.21 -11.64 -22.58
N ASP A 44 20.13 -12.39 -23.22
CA ASP A 44 21.56 -12.04 -23.27
C ASP A 44 21.82 -10.65 -23.88
N ASP A 45 20.98 -10.21 -24.80
CA ASP A 45 21.05 -8.88 -25.43
C ASP A 45 20.36 -7.78 -24.60
N GLY A 46 19.78 -8.14 -23.45
CA GLY A 46 19.03 -7.26 -22.56
C GLY A 46 17.77 -6.67 -23.18
N ARG A 47 17.22 -7.26 -24.24
CA ARG A 47 16.01 -6.76 -24.92
C ARG A 47 14.72 -7.38 -24.43
N SER A 48 14.77 -8.48 -23.70
CA SER A 48 13.58 -9.16 -23.16
C SER A 48 13.75 -9.42 -21.67
N LEU A 49 12.66 -9.22 -20.93
CA LEU A 49 12.54 -9.51 -19.49
C LEU A 49 11.29 -10.35 -19.24
N GLU A 50 11.45 -11.47 -18.55
CA GLU A 50 10.36 -12.26 -18.00
C GLU A 50 10.33 -12.14 -16.49
N PHE A 51 9.14 -11.86 -15.94
CA PHE A 51 8.95 -11.67 -14.51
C PHE A 51 7.55 -12.11 -14.08
N SER A 52 7.34 -12.27 -12.78
CA SER A 52 6.02 -12.50 -12.19
C SER A 52 5.66 -11.43 -11.18
N LEU A 53 4.37 -11.10 -11.12
CA LEU A 53 3.75 -10.22 -10.12
C LEU A 53 2.81 -11.06 -9.26
N PRO A 54 3.03 -11.16 -7.94
CA PRO A 54 2.02 -11.65 -7.02
C PRO A 54 0.98 -10.56 -6.76
N LEU A 55 -0.28 -10.94 -6.93
CA LEU A 55 -1.44 -10.06 -6.88
C LEU A 55 -2.41 -10.54 -5.80
N ILE A 56 -3.01 -9.61 -5.07
CA ILE A 56 -4.02 -9.89 -4.04
C ILE A 56 -5.32 -9.22 -4.49
N ASP A 57 -6.31 -10.05 -4.85
CA ASP A 57 -7.66 -9.58 -5.16
C ASP A 57 -8.38 -9.20 -3.87
N VAL A 58 -8.87 -7.97 -3.82
CA VAL A 58 -9.67 -7.42 -2.72
C VAL A 58 -11.06 -7.06 -3.27
N SER A 59 -11.81 -8.08 -3.67
CA SER A 59 -13.19 -7.99 -4.14
C SER A 59 -14.12 -8.94 -3.36
N GLU A 60 -15.42 -8.60 -3.30
CA GLU A 60 -16.46 -9.46 -2.75
C GLU A 60 -17.52 -9.68 -3.83
N GLY A 61 -17.63 -10.91 -4.34
CA GLY A 61 -18.68 -11.35 -5.26
C GLY A 61 -18.52 -10.93 -6.72
N TYR A 62 -18.12 -9.69 -6.99
CA TYR A 62 -17.77 -9.21 -8.33
C TYR A 62 -16.25 -9.21 -8.49
N GLY A 63 -15.73 -10.34 -8.94
CA GLY A 63 -14.30 -10.59 -9.04
C GLY A 63 -13.59 -9.59 -9.94
N ILE A 64 -12.32 -9.34 -9.63
CA ILE A 64 -11.41 -8.76 -10.62
C ILE A 64 -11.25 -9.79 -11.73
N SER A 65 -11.42 -9.39 -12.99
CA SER A 65 -11.12 -10.27 -14.12
C SER A 65 -9.61 -10.35 -14.28
N ILE A 66 -8.98 -11.23 -13.49
CA ILE A 66 -7.53 -11.49 -13.54
C ILE A 66 -7.16 -12.13 -14.89
N ASP A 67 -8.13 -12.70 -15.60
CA ASP A 67 -7.94 -13.20 -16.95
C ASP A 67 -7.64 -12.06 -17.94
N ASN A 68 -8.13 -10.84 -17.72
CA ASN A 68 -7.90 -9.67 -18.61
C ASN A 68 -6.73 -8.78 -18.13
N LEU A 69 -5.80 -9.35 -17.37
CA LEU A 69 -4.73 -8.61 -16.75
C LEU A 69 -3.55 -8.42 -17.72
N GLN A 70 -3.14 -7.17 -17.94
CA GLN A 70 -2.11 -6.83 -18.92
C GLN A 70 -1.13 -5.77 -18.41
N VAL A 71 0.13 -5.89 -18.83
CA VAL A 71 1.13 -4.84 -18.65
C VAL A 71 1.01 -3.84 -19.80
N LEU A 72 0.83 -2.57 -19.49
CA LEU A 72 0.78 -1.52 -20.50
C LEU A 72 2.20 -1.21 -21.02
N PRO A 73 2.35 -0.85 -22.31
CA PRO A 73 3.61 -0.35 -22.83
C PRO A 73 3.98 0.97 -22.14
N CYS A 74 5.28 1.22 -22.03
CA CYS A 74 5.81 2.46 -21.47
C CYS A 74 6.71 3.15 -22.48
N THR A 75 6.50 4.44 -22.68
CA THR A 75 7.36 5.31 -23.48
C THR A 75 7.85 6.43 -22.58
N PRO A 76 9.17 6.68 -22.50
CA PRO A 76 9.72 7.76 -21.69
C PRO A 76 9.02 9.07 -21.99
N ASP A 77 8.51 9.74 -20.97
CA ASP A 77 7.97 11.09 -21.13
C ASP A 77 9.07 12.00 -21.68
N ALA A 78 8.81 12.77 -22.74
CA ALA A 78 9.82 13.69 -23.29
C ALA A 78 10.24 14.78 -22.29
N SER A 79 9.43 15.03 -21.26
CA SER A 79 9.79 15.88 -20.13
C SER A 79 10.73 15.19 -19.13
N SER A 80 10.88 13.85 -19.17
CA SER A 80 11.77 13.06 -18.30
C SER A 80 13.27 13.31 -18.52
N GLY A 81 13.64 14.09 -19.55
CA GLY A 81 15.02 14.52 -19.83
C GLY A 81 15.47 15.82 -19.13
N ILE A 82 14.64 16.43 -18.28
CA ILE A 82 15.03 17.54 -17.41
C ILE A 82 15.55 16.93 -16.09
N PRO A 83 16.64 17.44 -15.47
CA PRO A 83 17.20 16.87 -14.23
C PRO A 83 16.22 16.70 -13.05
N GLU A 84 15.02 17.28 -13.17
CA GLU A 84 13.94 17.25 -12.20
C GLU A 84 12.90 16.14 -12.44
N HIS A 85 13.01 15.36 -13.51
CA HIS A 85 12.05 14.29 -13.82
C HIS A 85 12.69 12.91 -13.71
N GLU A 86 12.02 12.05 -12.94
CA GLU A 86 12.43 10.67 -12.71
C GLU A 86 12.15 9.84 -13.98
N ALA A 87 13.02 8.86 -14.26
CA ALA A 87 12.73 7.85 -15.27
C ALA A 87 11.38 7.16 -14.96
N ASP A 88 10.51 7.03 -15.96
CA ASP A 88 9.16 6.52 -15.80
C ASP A 88 8.93 5.14 -16.42
N CYS A 89 9.89 4.65 -17.22
CA CYS A 89 9.90 3.31 -17.79
C CYS A 89 11.02 2.47 -17.18
N VAL A 90 12.15 2.30 -17.85
CA VAL A 90 13.27 1.50 -17.34
C VAL A 90 14.35 2.42 -16.78
N ALA A 91 14.40 2.49 -15.45
CA ALA A 91 15.34 3.30 -14.69
C ALA A 91 16.66 2.56 -14.44
N GLY A 92 17.77 3.30 -14.42
CA GLY A 92 19.11 2.78 -14.12
C GLY A 92 20.12 3.88 -13.81
N ALA A 93 21.40 3.51 -13.70
CA ALA A 93 22.47 4.49 -13.56
C ALA A 93 22.62 5.36 -14.83
N GLY A 94 22.81 6.67 -14.65
CA GLY A 94 23.13 7.60 -15.76
C GLY A 94 21.93 8.06 -16.58
N ASP A 95 20.85 8.53 -15.92
CA ASP A 95 19.64 9.10 -16.55
C ASP A 95 19.00 8.18 -17.60
N VAL A 96 19.13 6.87 -17.39
CA VAL A 96 18.54 5.87 -18.29
C VAL A 96 17.04 5.86 -18.08
N ASP A 97 16.31 6.12 -19.16
CA ASP A 97 14.88 5.90 -19.27
C ASP A 97 14.58 5.32 -20.66
N VAL A 98 14.21 4.05 -20.70
CA VAL A 98 14.07 3.29 -21.95
C VAL A 98 12.67 2.71 -22.05
N SER A 99 12.07 2.84 -23.25
CA SER A 99 10.76 2.28 -23.52
C SER A 99 10.73 0.75 -23.51
N TYR A 100 9.56 0.21 -23.20
CA TYR A 100 9.27 -1.21 -23.32
C TYR A 100 7.82 -1.41 -23.76
N ALA A 101 7.52 -2.59 -24.30
CA ALA A 101 6.17 -3.04 -24.60
C ALA A 101 5.96 -4.49 -24.14
N PRO A 102 4.73 -4.91 -23.81
CA PRO A 102 4.45 -6.32 -23.57
C PRO A 102 4.73 -7.14 -24.84
N ALA A 103 5.39 -8.30 -24.70
CA ALA A 103 5.67 -9.19 -25.83
C ALA A 103 4.39 -9.84 -26.38
N ASN A 104 3.41 -10.06 -25.51
CA ASN A 104 2.08 -10.53 -25.85
C ASN A 104 1.06 -9.49 -25.38
N VAL A 105 0.23 -9.00 -26.30
CA VAL A 105 -0.89 -8.12 -25.94
C VAL A 105 -1.99 -8.98 -25.31
N GLY A 106 -2.37 -8.67 -24.07
CA GLY A 106 -3.43 -9.36 -23.33
C GLY A 106 -2.91 -10.13 -22.11
N ASN A 107 -3.51 -11.30 -21.87
CA ASN A 107 -3.43 -12.11 -20.66
C ASN A 107 -1.99 -12.48 -20.25
N PRO A 108 -1.74 -12.77 -18.95
CA PRO A 108 -0.45 -13.26 -18.50
C PRO A 108 -0.06 -14.58 -19.19
N LEU A 109 1.25 -14.82 -19.33
CA LEU A 109 1.81 -16.07 -19.83
C LEU A 109 1.38 -17.27 -18.99
N GLU A 110 1.24 -17.05 -17.70
CA GLU A 110 0.87 -18.06 -16.71
C GLU A 110 0.18 -17.35 -15.54
N LEU A 111 -0.89 -17.96 -15.03
CA LEU A 111 -1.58 -17.53 -13.82
C LEU A 111 -1.67 -18.72 -12.87
N THR A 112 -1.04 -18.59 -11.71
CA THR A 112 -1.11 -19.60 -10.64
C THR A 112 -1.69 -19.00 -9.38
N THR A 113 -2.29 -19.82 -8.53
CA THR A 113 -2.75 -19.41 -7.21
C THR A 113 -1.90 -20.06 -6.13
N SER A 114 -1.62 -19.31 -5.08
CA SER A 114 -0.91 -19.81 -3.90
C SER A 114 -1.51 -19.23 -2.63
N THR A 115 -1.62 -20.06 -1.61
CA THR A 115 -2.14 -19.65 -0.30
C THR A 115 -1.20 -20.18 0.76
N GLY A 116 -0.73 -19.28 1.64
CA GLY A 116 0.15 -19.65 2.74
C GLY A 116 -0.63 -20.12 3.96
N ALA A 117 0.10 -20.69 4.93
CA ALA A 117 -0.44 -20.93 6.26
C ALA A 117 -0.43 -19.62 7.07
N ARG A 118 -1.45 -19.40 7.90
CA ARG A 118 -1.49 -18.24 8.79
C ARG A 118 -0.40 -18.33 9.84
N THR A 119 0.39 -17.28 9.97
CA THR A 119 1.37 -17.10 11.03
C THR A 119 1.05 -15.83 11.83
N PRO A 120 1.30 -15.80 13.15
CA PRO A 120 1.21 -14.57 13.93
C PRO A 120 2.17 -13.51 13.42
N PHE A 121 1.75 -12.25 13.40
CA PHE A 121 2.56 -11.13 12.91
C PHE A 121 2.67 -10.00 13.94
N ALA A 122 3.62 -9.09 13.71
CA ALA A 122 3.70 -7.80 14.40
C ALA A 122 3.66 -6.65 13.38
N ALA A 123 2.68 -5.74 13.47
CA ALA A 123 2.50 -4.66 12.52
C ALA A 123 2.34 -3.28 13.19
N GLY A 124 3.16 -2.31 12.79
CA GLY A 124 2.92 -0.90 13.09
C GLY A 124 1.92 -0.33 12.07
N LEU A 125 0.75 0.12 12.51
CA LEU A 125 -0.25 0.77 11.65
C LEU A 125 -0.08 2.29 11.73
N LEU A 126 0.26 2.92 10.61
CA LEU A 126 0.52 4.34 10.47
C LEU A 126 -0.59 5.01 9.65
N LEU A 127 -1.35 5.90 10.28
CA LEU A 127 -2.48 6.59 9.65
C LEU A 127 -2.14 8.06 9.39
N ASP A 128 -2.32 8.49 8.14
CA ASP A 128 -2.20 9.89 7.74
C ASP A 128 -3.27 10.76 8.44
N GLN A 129 -2.84 11.90 8.97
CA GLN A 129 -3.66 12.94 9.58
C GLN A 129 -3.36 14.32 8.98
N SER A 130 -2.72 14.39 7.81
CA SER A 130 -2.46 15.64 7.11
C SER A 130 -3.75 16.28 6.57
N ARG A 131 -3.67 17.52 6.10
CA ARG A 131 -4.77 18.22 5.42
C ARG A 131 -5.37 17.43 4.24
N ALA A 132 -4.57 16.61 3.55
CA ALA A 132 -5.05 15.78 2.44
C ALA A 132 -6.09 14.77 2.91
N THR A 133 -5.96 14.28 4.15
CA THR A 133 -6.93 13.39 4.78
C THR A 133 -8.28 14.09 5.00
N VAL A 134 -8.30 15.35 5.44
CA VAL A 134 -9.55 16.11 5.65
C VAL A 134 -10.37 16.19 4.35
N ALA A 135 -9.68 16.43 3.22
CA ALA A 135 -10.32 16.55 1.92
C ALA A 135 -10.69 15.19 1.32
N GLY A 136 -9.82 14.19 1.46
CA GLY A 136 -9.96 12.87 0.86
C GLY A 136 -10.79 11.87 1.67
N ASP A 137 -10.96 12.06 2.98
CA ASP A 137 -11.65 11.14 3.90
C ASP A 137 -12.68 11.81 4.83
N PRO A 138 -13.64 12.60 4.32
CA PRO A 138 -14.51 13.38 5.20
C PRO A 138 -15.52 12.53 6.03
N TRP A 139 -15.45 11.21 5.94
CA TRP A 139 -16.25 10.25 6.72
C TRP A 139 -15.41 9.32 7.59
N ASP A 140 -14.11 9.59 7.72
CA ASP A 140 -13.20 8.79 8.54
C ASP A 140 -13.19 7.29 8.18
N ALA A 141 -13.30 6.97 6.90
CA ALA A 141 -13.29 5.59 6.41
C ALA A 141 -11.98 4.88 6.79
N ARG A 142 -10.86 5.61 6.88
CA ARG A 142 -9.58 5.06 7.36
C ARG A 142 -9.65 4.64 8.83
N LEU A 143 -10.36 5.39 9.68
CA LEU A 143 -10.49 5.10 11.11
C LEU A 143 -11.44 3.92 11.31
N PHE A 144 -12.53 3.87 10.54
CA PHE A 144 -13.38 2.68 10.47
C PHE A 144 -12.60 1.44 10.02
N GLY A 145 -11.83 1.56 8.94
CA GLY A 145 -10.97 0.51 8.42
C GLY A 145 -9.96 0.01 9.45
N ALA A 146 -9.28 0.91 10.16
CA ALA A 146 -8.33 0.57 11.22
C ALA A 146 -9.00 -0.29 12.32
N LYS A 147 -10.20 0.09 12.78
CA LYS A 147 -10.97 -0.72 13.73
C LYS A 147 -11.33 -2.09 13.15
N TYR A 148 -11.73 -2.13 11.88
CA TYR A 148 -12.06 -3.38 11.19
C TYR A 148 -10.86 -4.33 11.09
N PHE A 149 -9.66 -3.79 10.81
CA PHE A 149 -8.41 -4.56 10.84
C PHE A 149 -8.13 -5.17 12.22
N LEU A 150 -8.30 -4.41 13.30
CA LEU A 150 -8.11 -4.92 14.66
C LEU A 150 -9.11 -6.02 15.00
N ILE A 151 -10.37 -5.91 14.57
CA ILE A 151 -11.41 -6.94 14.80
C ILE A 151 -11.08 -8.26 14.09
N ASN A 152 -10.48 -8.19 12.89
CA ASN A 152 -10.14 -9.37 12.09
C ASN A 152 -8.77 -9.96 12.43
N SER A 153 -8.02 -9.32 13.33
CA SER A 153 -6.77 -9.83 13.86
C SER A 153 -7.02 -10.82 15.01
N THR A 154 -6.05 -11.67 15.30
CA THR A 154 -6.12 -12.68 16.38
C THR A 154 -5.39 -12.22 17.64
N PRO A 155 -5.67 -12.82 18.81
CA PRO A 155 -4.96 -12.49 20.05
C PRO A 155 -3.45 -12.75 20.03
N THR A 156 -2.94 -13.52 19.07
CA THR A 156 -1.51 -13.76 18.86
C THR A 156 -0.86 -12.77 17.92
N ASP A 157 -1.66 -11.98 17.19
CA ASP A 157 -1.16 -10.89 16.37
C ASP A 157 -0.83 -9.71 17.29
N HIS A 158 0.13 -8.88 16.87
CA HIS A 158 0.58 -7.73 17.63
C HIS A 158 0.51 -6.47 16.79
N VAL A 159 -0.14 -5.43 17.29
CA VAL A 159 -0.31 -4.16 16.58
C VAL A 159 0.15 -3.00 17.45
N ALA A 160 0.88 -2.06 16.84
CA ALA A 160 1.11 -0.74 17.39
C ALA A 160 0.40 0.29 16.51
N LEU A 161 -0.32 1.23 17.12
CA LEU A 161 -1.03 2.29 16.39
C LEU A 161 -0.17 3.56 16.37
N ALA A 162 -0.04 4.16 15.20
CA ALA A 162 0.63 5.43 15.01
C ALA A 162 -0.15 6.32 14.02
N ALA A 163 0.08 7.62 14.12
CA ALA A 163 -0.47 8.62 13.22
C ALA A 163 0.62 9.62 12.83
N PHE A 164 0.53 10.22 11.64
CA PHE A 164 1.52 11.20 11.18
C PHE A 164 0.92 12.42 10.50
N ALA A 165 1.60 13.55 10.74
CA ALA A 165 1.39 14.86 10.14
C ALA A 165 2.43 15.82 10.73
N SER A 166 2.94 16.75 9.93
CA SER A 166 3.89 17.79 10.34
C SER A 166 3.33 19.19 10.19
N ASP A 167 3.97 20.17 10.81
CA ASP A 167 3.61 21.56 10.59
C ASP A 167 4.03 22.01 9.18
N ASP A 168 3.18 22.78 8.52
CA ASP A 168 3.52 23.47 7.28
C ASP A 168 4.19 24.80 7.61
N ALA A 169 5.52 24.80 7.68
CA ALA A 169 6.28 26.02 7.97
C ALA A 169 6.04 27.14 6.93
N THR A 170 5.56 26.82 5.73
CA THR A 170 5.36 27.78 4.64
C THR A 170 3.91 28.25 4.55
N GLY A 171 2.95 27.32 4.64
CA GLY A 171 1.51 27.59 4.59
C GLY A 171 0.90 28.02 5.93
N GLY A 172 1.62 27.83 7.04
CA GLY A 172 1.16 28.20 8.39
C GLY A 172 0.15 27.23 9.00
N GLU A 173 -0.12 26.11 8.35
CA GLU A 173 -0.97 25.05 8.89
C GLU A 173 -0.21 24.23 9.93
N VAL A 174 -0.90 23.84 11.00
CA VAL A 174 -0.28 23.13 12.13
C VAL A 174 -0.80 21.71 12.22
N SER A 175 0.11 20.78 12.49
CA SER A 175 -0.27 19.42 12.85
C SER A 175 -0.91 19.41 14.24
N LEU A 176 -2.08 18.79 14.35
CA LEU A 176 -2.82 18.68 15.61
C LEU A 176 -2.41 17.43 16.42
N LEU A 177 -1.43 16.67 15.93
CA LEU A 177 -0.92 15.50 16.64
C LEU A 177 -0.19 15.89 17.94
N PRO A 178 -0.30 15.05 19.00
CA PRO A 178 0.43 15.27 20.26
C PRO A 178 1.96 15.31 20.10
N GLN A 179 2.50 14.52 19.16
CA GLN A 179 3.92 14.43 18.82
C GLN A 179 4.07 14.47 17.29
N ARG A 180 5.03 15.27 16.81
CA ARG A 180 5.32 15.48 15.37
C ARG A 180 6.72 14.97 15.05
N PRO A 181 7.00 14.48 13.83
CA PRO A 181 6.06 14.29 12.70
C PRO A 181 5.09 13.11 12.92
N MET A 182 5.31 12.28 13.93
CA MET A 182 4.58 11.06 14.18
C MET A 182 4.27 10.90 15.67
N THR A 183 3.06 10.46 15.99
CA THR A 183 2.64 10.04 17.33
C THR A 183 2.40 8.54 17.34
N ILE A 184 2.98 7.81 18.30
CA ILE A 184 2.69 6.38 18.54
C ILE A 184 1.82 6.28 19.80
N PHE A 185 0.78 5.47 19.75
CA PHE A 185 -0.21 5.33 20.81
C PHE A 185 -0.07 4.01 21.59
N PRO A 186 -0.36 4.02 22.91
CA PRO A 186 -0.68 5.20 23.72
C PRO A 186 0.57 6.08 23.92
N VAL A 187 0.40 7.41 23.92
CA VAL A 187 1.52 8.38 23.93
C VAL A 187 2.46 8.21 25.13
N SER A 188 1.91 7.83 26.29
CA SER A 188 2.67 7.67 27.54
C SER A 188 3.52 6.40 27.58
N ASP A 189 3.11 5.34 26.87
CA ASP A 189 3.78 4.05 26.85
C ASP A 189 3.59 3.34 25.49
N PRO A 190 4.25 3.83 24.42
CA PRO A 190 4.10 3.26 23.09
C PRO A 190 4.59 1.82 23.04
N GLN A 191 3.72 0.90 22.65
CA GLN A 191 4.02 -0.53 22.62
C GLN A 191 3.23 -1.30 21.57
N PHE A 192 3.73 -2.48 21.20
CA PHE A 192 2.96 -3.48 20.50
C PHE A 192 2.08 -4.22 21.51
N GLY A 193 0.78 -4.29 21.23
CA GLY A 193 -0.19 -5.00 22.05
C GLY A 193 -0.97 -6.02 21.22
N ALA A 194 -1.71 -6.89 21.90
CA ALA A 194 -2.76 -7.63 21.22
C ALA A 194 -3.76 -6.63 20.59
N PRO A 195 -4.36 -6.94 19.43
CA PRO A 195 -5.38 -6.10 18.82
C PRO A 195 -6.64 -6.13 19.70
N THR A 196 -6.76 -5.16 20.60
CA THR A 196 -7.94 -5.04 21.48
C THR A 196 -8.83 -3.89 21.05
N ARG A 197 -10.09 -3.95 21.48
CA ARG A 197 -11.06 -2.86 21.31
C ARG A 197 -10.70 -1.62 22.14
N ASP A 198 -9.75 -1.71 23.05
CA ASP A 198 -9.32 -0.57 23.87
C ASP A 198 -8.68 0.54 23.02
N LEU A 199 -8.12 0.17 21.86
CA LEU A 199 -7.60 1.14 20.89
C LEU A 199 -8.71 1.92 20.15
N PHE A 200 -9.98 1.51 20.21
CA PHE A 200 -11.04 2.14 19.40
C PHE A 200 -11.27 3.59 19.78
N ALA A 201 -11.29 3.91 21.07
CA ALA A 201 -11.43 5.29 21.53
C ALA A 201 -10.25 6.16 21.06
N THR A 202 -9.05 5.58 20.99
CA THR A 202 -7.88 6.29 20.46
C THR A 202 -8.02 6.50 18.95
N ILE A 203 -8.41 5.46 18.20
CA ILE A 203 -8.65 5.56 16.76
C ILE A 203 -9.72 6.60 16.45
N ASP A 204 -10.85 6.59 17.15
CA ASP A 204 -11.94 7.55 16.96
C ASP A 204 -11.49 9.00 17.26
N SER A 205 -10.57 9.19 18.21
CA SER A 205 -10.03 10.51 18.52
C SER A 205 -9.15 11.09 17.41
N LEU A 206 -8.59 10.25 16.53
CA LEU A 206 -7.70 10.71 15.46
C LEU A 206 -8.40 11.63 14.46
N GLY A 207 -9.71 11.49 14.23
CA GLY A 207 -10.46 12.40 13.36
C GLY A 207 -10.48 13.86 13.86
N SER A 208 -10.13 14.09 15.12
CA SER A 208 -9.94 15.45 15.68
C SER A 208 -8.50 15.97 15.61
N PHE A 209 -7.55 15.15 15.14
CA PHE A 209 -6.14 15.49 15.01
C PHE A 209 -5.69 15.73 13.56
N GLU A 210 -6.63 15.88 12.64
CA GLU A 210 -6.34 16.16 11.24
C GLU A 210 -5.87 17.61 11.04
N GLY A 211 -4.74 17.79 10.35
CA GLY A 211 -4.17 19.09 10.03
C GLY A 211 -2.68 19.02 9.66
N GLY A 212 -2.11 20.14 9.22
CA GLY A 212 -0.71 20.19 8.78
C GLY A 212 -0.49 19.43 7.47
N VAL A 213 0.76 19.06 7.19
CA VAL A 213 1.21 18.45 5.93
C VAL A 213 1.69 17.02 6.10
N SER A 214 1.69 16.28 4.99
CA SER A 214 2.16 14.89 4.96
C SER A 214 3.68 14.79 5.06
N SER A 215 4.18 14.28 6.19
CA SER A 215 5.59 13.93 6.43
C SER A 215 5.84 12.43 6.28
N PHE A 216 5.35 11.88 5.16
CA PHE A 216 5.24 10.44 4.89
C PHE A 216 6.56 9.69 5.10
N TYR A 217 7.65 10.09 4.45
CA TYR A 217 8.93 9.37 4.49
C TYR A 217 9.57 9.40 5.88
N GLU A 218 9.61 10.56 6.53
CA GLU A 218 10.15 10.68 7.89
C GLU A 218 9.40 9.78 8.87
N SER A 219 8.06 9.75 8.75
CA SER A 219 7.18 9.01 9.65
C SER A 219 7.28 7.49 9.44
N VAL A 220 7.32 7.03 8.18
CA VAL A 220 7.59 5.62 7.86
C VAL A 220 8.97 5.22 8.40
N GLY A 221 9.99 6.06 8.21
CA GLY A 221 11.33 5.83 8.72
C GLY A 221 11.39 5.69 10.24
N ALA A 222 10.66 6.52 10.97
CA ALA A 222 10.58 6.48 12.43
C ALA A 222 9.79 5.26 12.95
N LEU A 223 8.71 4.87 12.26
CA LEU A 223 7.95 3.67 12.65
C LEU A 223 8.71 2.38 12.37
N LEU A 224 9.55 2.35 11.33
CA LEU A 224 10.49 1.24 11.10
C LEU A 224 11.48 1.09 12.25
N ASP A 225 12.06 2.20 12.74
CA ASP A 225 12.96 2.18 13.90
C ASP A 225 12.24 1.64 15.16
N PHE A 226 11.03 2.12 15.41
CA PHE A 226 10.20 1.64 16.52
C PHE A 226 9.88 0.15 16.39
N THR A 227 9.44 -0.29 15.21
CA THR A 227 9.08 -1.69 14.92
C THR A 227 10.27 -2.61 15.07
N ALA A 228 11.45 -2.20 14.59
CA ALA A 228 12.67 -3.00 14.71
C ALA A 228 13.07 -3.27 16.17
N VAL A 229 12.82 -2.31 17.07
CA VAL A 229 13.21 -2.38 18.48
C VAL A 229 12.11 -3.00 19.36
N ARG A 230 10.83 -2.73 19.09
CA ARG A 230 9.72 -3.02 20.01
C ARG A 230 8.80 -4.14 19.56
N ALA A 231 8.83 -4.54 18.29
CA ALA A 231 7.99 -5.63 17.83
C ALA A 231 8.42 -6.97 18.47
N PRO A 232 7.46 -7.83 18.85
CA PRO A 232 7.76 -9.18 19.30
C PRO A 232 8.57 -9.97 18.25
N VAL A 233 9.45 -10.84 18.73
CA VAL A 233 10.23 -11.75 17.89
C VAL A 233 9.43 -13.03 17.60
N GLY A 234 9.65 -13.66 16.45
CA GLY A 234 9.09 -14.98 16.12
C GLY A 234 8.03 -15.02 15.01
N GLY A 235 7.79 -13.91 14.32
CA GLY A 235 6.89 -13.85 13.16
C GLY A 235 7.25 -12.72 12.18
N PRO A 236 6.49 -12.56 11.08
CA PRO A 236 6.64 -11.44 10.17
C PRO A 236 6.47 -10.11 10.91
N ARG A 237 7.32 -9.13 10.56
CA ARG A 237 7.23 -7.76 11.06
C ARG A 237 6.97 -6.82 9.90
N SER A 238 6.01 -5.92 10.07
CA SER A 238 5.63 -4.99 9.01
C SER A 238 5.29 -3.60 9.54
N VAL A 239 5.39 -2.62 8.66
CA VAL A 239 4.74 -1.32 8.80
C VAL A 239 3.64 -1.25 7.76
N VAL A 240 2.41 -0.95 8.18
CA VAL A 240 1.30 -0.62 7.29
C VAL A 240 1.14 0.88 7.31
N VAL A 241 1.25 1.54 6.16
CA VAL A 241 1.03 2.98 6.03
C VAL A 241 -0.16 3.26 5.14
N VAL A 242 -1.05 4.13 5.60
CA VAL A 242 -2.25 4.56 4.89
C VAL A 242 -2.13 6.07 4.66
N THR A 243 -2.16 6.50 3.40
CA THR A 243 -1.89 7.89 3.01
C THR A 243 -2.86 8.41 1.95
N TYR A 244 -3.24 9.68 2.10
CA TYR A 244 -4.07 10.42 1.14
C TYR A 244 -3.25 11.38 0.29
N GLY A 245 -1.96 11.55 0.61
CA GLY A 245 -1.10 12.53 -0.05
C GLY A 245 0.30 12.02 -0.35
N ARG A 246 0.98 12.78 -1.21
CA ARG A 246 2.44 12.74 -1.39
C ARG A 246 3.16 13.26 -0.14
N ASP A 247 4.46 13.01 -0.03
CA ASP A 247 5.27 13.70 0.99
C ASP A 247 5.44 15.18 0.60
N GLU A 248 5.11 16.07 1.52
CA GLU A 248 5.18 17.53 1.34
C GLU A 248 6.37 18.15 2.08
N THR A 249 7.18 17.33 2.76
CA THR A 249 8.28 17.76 3.64
C THR A 249 9.67 17.50 3.08
N CYS A 250 9.81 16.58 2.12
CA CYS A 250 11.09 16.28 1.48
C CYS A 250 11.60 17.40 0.55
N GLY A 251 10.75 18.35 0.18
CA GLY A 251 11.12 19.50 -0.65
C GLY A 251 11.30 19.14 -2.11
N ALA A 252 12.53 19.16 -2.63
CA ALA A 252 12.79 18.86 -4.03
C ALA A 252 12.58 17.35 -4.35
N PRO A 253 12.11 16.99 -5.56
CA PRO A 253 11.87 15.59 -5.94
C PRO A 253 13.06 14.64 -5.70
N ALA A 254 14.29 15.09 -5.96
CA ALA A 254 15.50 14.31 -5.70
C ALA A 254 15.67 13.92 -4.22
N ASN A 255 15.32 14.82 -3.29
CA ASN A 255 15.38 14.55 -1.86
C ASN A 255 14.34 13.50 -1.44
N CYS A 256 13.15 13.55 -2.05
CA CYS A 256 12.09 12.57 -1.83
C CYS A 256 12.54 11.17 -2.26
N LEU A 257 13.22 11.07 -3.39
CA LEU A 257 13.82 9.82 -3.86
C LEU A 257 14.94 9.32 -2.95
N ASP A 258 15.79 10.21 -2.43
CA ASP A 258 16.83 9.83 -1.46
C ASP A 258 16.22 9.35 -0.13
N ALA A 259 15.15 9.99 0.33
CA ALA A 259 14.39 9.54 1.50
C ALA A 259 13.74 8.17 1.29
N GLU A 260 13.14 7.94 0.11
CA GLU A 260 12.59 6.64 -0.28
C GLU A 260 13.65 5.54 -0.26
N ARG A 261 14.82 5.78 -0.88
CA ARG A 261 15.95 4.83 -0.88
C ARG A 261 16.45 4.55 0.54
N ALA A 262 16.52 5.56 1.40
CA ALA A 262 16.93 5.41 2.79
C ALA A 262 15.95 4.52 3.57
N ILE A 263 14.64 4.68 3.35
CA ILE A 263 13.59 3.85 3.96
C ILE A 263 13.70 2.40 3.48
N LEU A 264 13.88 2.17 2.18
CA LEU A 264 14.07 0.83 1.64
C LEU A 264 15.31 0.14 2.23
N ALA A 265 16.44 0.85 2.29
CA ALA A 265 17.65 0.34 2.91
C ALA A 265 17.42 -0.01 4.39
N LYS A 266 16.74 0.87 5.14
CA LYS A 266 16.39 0.67 6.55
C LYS A 266 15.47 -0.55 6.74
N SER A 267 14.40 -0.65 5.97
CA SER A 267 13.44 -1.76 6.00
C SER A 267 14.13 -3.10 5.77
N ARG A 268 15.01 -3.20 4.77
CA ARG A 268 15.81 -4.42 4.51
C ARG A 268 16.76 -4.75 5.65
N ALA A 269 17.46 -3.75 6.18
CA ALA A 269 18.38 -3.94 7.30
C ALA A 269 17.65 -4.45 8.54
N TYR A 270 16.42 -4.01 8.77
CA TYR A 270 15.61 -4.46 9.90
C TYR A 270 14.83 -5.74 9.64
N GLY A 271 14.66 -6.17 8.39
CA GLY A 271 13.76 -7.28 8.04
C GLY A 271 12.31 -6.96 8.43
N VAL A 272 11.87 -5.74 8.13
CA VAL A 272 10.51 -5.24 8.36
C VAL A 272 9.92 -4.83 7.02
N SER A 273 8.87 -5.50 6.54
CA SER A 273 8.24 -5.17 5.26
C SER A 273 7.34 -3.93 5.37
N ILE A 274 7.09 -3.25 4.25
CA ILE A 274 6.22 -2.09 4.19
C ILE A 274 5.00 -2.44 3.36
N VAL A 275 3.81 -2.30 3.93
CA VAL A 275 2.54 -2.38 3.22
C VAL A 275 2.03 -0.96 3.06
N THR A 276 1.77 -0.54 1.83
CA THR A 276 1.27 0.81 1.55
C THR A 276 -0.18 0.76 1.10
N VAL A 277 -0.99 1.70 1.55
CA VAL A 277 -2.37 1.91 1.08
C VAL A 277 -2.50 3.37 0.68
N GLY A 278 -2.46 3.65 -0.62
CA GLY A 278 -2.72 4.98 -1.16
C GLY A 278 -4.20 5.16 -1.50
N ILE A 279 -4.76 6.33 -1.18
CA ILE A 279 -6.13 6.69 -1.54
C ILE A 279 -6.12 7.86 -2.52
N GLY A 280 -6.81 7.71 -3.65
CA GLY A 280 -6.96 8.74 -4.68
C GLY A 280 -6.23 8.43 -5.98
N ASP A 281 -6.26 9.41 -6.88
CA ASP A 281 -5.64 9.29 -8.21
C ASP A 281 -4.16 9.73 -8.19
N ASP A 282 -3.50 9.72 -9.37
CA ASP A 282 -2.07 10.00 -9.46
C ASP A 282 -1.72 11.46 -9.14
N SER A 283 -2.71 12.35 -9.09
CA SER A 283 -2.53 13.73 -8.66
C SER A 283 -2.49 13.85 -7.13
N ASP A 284 -3.22 13.01 -6.40
CA ASP A 284 -3.29 13.03 -4.94
C ASP A 284 -2.14 12.24 -4.29
N VAL A 285 -1.88 11.04 -4.79
CA VAL A 285 -0.90 10.10 -4.22
C VAL A 285 0.17 9.71 -5.23
N ASP A 286 1.41 9.59 -4.76
CA ASP A 286 2.50 9.03 -5.58
C ASP A 286 2.44 7.50 -5.55
N GLY A 287 1.55 6.94 -6.37
CA GLY A 287 1.37 5.49 -6.46
C GLY A 287 2.66 4.74 -6.82
N ARG A 288 3.57 5.37 -7.58
CA ARG A 288 4.85 4.75 -7.96
C ARG A 288 5.78 4.65 -6.76
N ALA A 289 5.93 5.72 -5.97
CA ALA A 289 6.70 5.69 -4.74
C ALA A 289 6.16 4.65 -3.74
N LEU A 290 4.83 4.56 -3.61
CA LEU A 290 4.19 3.56 -2.75
C LEU A 290 4.51 2.13 -3.21
N SER A 291 4.35 1.82 -4.51
CA SER A 291 4.73 0.51 -5.07
C SER A 291 6.21 0.20 -4.88
N ARG A 292 7.11 1.17 -5.12
CA ARG A 292 8.55 0.98 -4.89
C ARG A 292 8.89 0.66 -3.44
N LEU A 293 8.30 1.37 -2.49
CA LEU A 293 8.49 1.11 -1.06
C LEU A 293 8.00 -0.29 -0.67
N ALA A 294 6.78 -0.63 -1.09
CA ALA A 294 6.18 -1.91 -0.71
C ALA A 294 6.90 -3.09 -1.34
N GLU A 295 7.07 -3.08 -2.66
CA GLU A 295 7.72 -4.17 -3.38
C GLU A 295 9.19 -4.29 -3.00
N GLY A 296 9.91 -3.15 -2.90
CA GLY A 296 11.32 -3.11 -2.53
C GLY A 296 11.62 -3.54 -1.10
N SER A 297 10.60 -3.63 -0.24
CA SER A 297 10.67 -4.15 1.15
C SER A 297 10.07 -5.55 1.31
N GLY A 298 9.56 -6.17 0.23
CA GLY A 298 8.88 -7.46 0.28
C GLY A 298 7.45 -7.41 0.84
N GLY A 299 6.84 -6.22 0.90
CA GLY A 299 5.44 -6.03 1.26
C GLY A 299 4.50 -5.95 0.06
N VAL A 300 3.40 -5.21 0.22
CA VAL A 300 2.30 -5.12 -0.75
C VAL A 300 1.83 -3.67 -0.87
N ALA A 301 1.69 -3.17 -2.10
CA ALA A 301 1.07 -1.90 -2.37
C ALA A 301 -0.39 -2.08 -2.76
N PHE A 302 -1.28 -1.45 -2.02
CA PHE A 302 -2.68 -1.25 -2.37
C PHE A 302 -2.89 0.19 -2.80
N ARG A 303 -3.77 0.36 -3.78
CA ARG A 303 -4.33 1.65 -4.12
C ARG A 303 -5.84 1.53 -4.15
N VAL A 304 -6.53 2.48 -3.54
CA VAL A 304 -7.98 2.61 -3.67
C VAL A 304 -8.31 3.94 -4.31
N ASP A 305 -9.33 3.93 -5.14
CA ASP A 305 -9.76 5.11 -5.89
C ASP A 305 -10.73 5.95 -5.04
N GLU A 306 -11.41 5.32 -4.07
CA GLU A 306 -12.30 5.99 -3.12
C GLU A 306 -12.18 5.46 -1.67
N PRO A 307 -12.48 6.27 -0.64
CA PRO A 307 -12.38 5.86 0.76
C PRO A 307 -13.25 4.65 1.13
N ALA A 308 -14.39 4.46 0.44
CA ALA A 308 -15.30 3.34 0.71
C ALA A 308 -14.65 1.96 0.51
N GLN A 309 -13.60 1.86 -0.31
CA GLN A 309 -12.86 0.63 -0.55
C GLN A 309 -11.90 0.28 0.60
N LEU A 310 -11.53 1.24 1.46
CA LEU A 310 -10.54 1.02 2.52
C LEU A 310 -10.93 -0.11 3.45
N GLY A 311 -12.19 -0.19 3.85
CA GLY A 311 -12.64 -1.23 4.77
C GLY A 311 -12.35 -2.64 4.26
N LYS A 312 -12.41 -2.87 2.94
CA LYS A 312 -12.04 -4.17 2.35
C LYS A 312 -10.53 -4.43 2.42
N VAL A 313 -9.72 -3.42 2.09
CA VAL A 313 -8.26 -3.52 2.20
C VAL A 313 -7.85 -3.82 3.63
N PHE A 314 -8.37 -3.07 4.61
CA PHE A 314 -8.13 -3.33 6.02
C PHE A 314 -8.62 -4.72 6.48
N GLY A 315 -9.69 -5.23 5.87
CA GLY A 315 -10.19 -6.58 6.11
C GLY A 315 -9.23 -7.69 5.69
N VAL A 316 -8.50 -7.50 4.58
CA VAL A 316 -7.54 -8.50 4.08
C VAL A 316 -6.16 -8.40 4.76
N LEU A 317 -5.83 -7.24 5.37
CA LEU A 317 -4.53 -7.01 6.00
C LEU A 317 -4.08 -8.13 6.97
N PRO A 318 -4.90 -8.70 7.87
CA PRO A 318 -4.43 -9.76 8.76
C PRO A 318 -3.95 -11.00 8.00
N ALA A 319 -4.59 -11.34 6.87
CA ALA A 319 -4.18 -12.45 6.02
C ALA A 319 -2.91 -12.11 5.22
N VAL A 320 -2.77 -10.86 4.77
CA VAL A 320 -1.56 -10.38 4.09
C VAL A 320 -0.36 -10.44 5.03
N LEU A 321 -0.48 -9.86 6.22
CA LEU A 321 0.55 -9.77 7.25
C LEU A 321 0.90 -11.14 7.84
N GLY A 322 -0.12 -12.00 8.03
CA GLY A 322 0.06 -13.39 8.47
C GLY A 322 0.42 -14.37 7.35
N THR A 323 0.69 -13.89 6.13
CA THR A 323 1.08 -14.66 4.93
C THR A 323 0.07 -15.68 4.40
N SER A 324 -1.16 -15.70 4.93
CA SER A 324 -2.23 -16.63 4.54
C SER A 324 -3.17 -16.12 3.46
N VAL A 325 -2.95 -14.92 2.94
CA VAL A 325 -3.75 -14.39 1.82
C VAL A 325 -3.53 -15.25 0.57
N GLU A 326 -4.61 -15.52 -0.16
CA GLU A 326 -4.51 -16.09 -1.50
C GLU A 326 -3.84 -15.07 -2.42
N ARG A 327 -2.85 -15.52 -3.18
CA ARG A 327 -2.11 -14.71 -4.15
C ARG A 327 -2.24 -15.32 -5.53
N HIS A 328 -2.61 -14.49 -6.49
CA HIS A 328 -2.52 -14.82 -7.90
C HIS A 328 -1.16 -14.40 -8.42
N VAL A 329 -0.35 -15.33 -8.92
CA VAL A 329 0.97 -15.03 -9.47
C VAL A 329 0.85 -15.00 -10.99
N ALA A 330 0.90 -13.81 -11.55
CA ALA A 330 0.78 -13.58 -12.99
C ALA A 330 2.16 -13.38 -13.61
N ARG A 331 2.50 -14.15 -14.65
CA ARG A 331 3.79 -14.08 -15.35
C ARG A 331 3.67 -13.24 -16.63
N PHE A 332 4.62 -12.34 -16.84
CA PHE A 332 4.69 -11.45 -18.00
C PHE A 332 6.03 -11.58 -18.71
N ARG A 333 6.01 -11.14 -19.96
CA ARG A 333 7.20 -10.85 -20.76
C ARG A 333 7.06 -9.48 -21.38
N ILE A 334 8.08 -8.65 -21.22
CA ILE A 334 8.20 -7.35 -21.89
C ILE A 334 9.46 -7.32 -22.74
N GLU A 335 9.43 -6.48 -23.78
CA GLU A 335 10.50 -6.33 -24.74
C GLU A 335 10.82 -4.85 -24.97
N SER A 336 12.09 -4.56 -25.27
CA SER A 336 12.57 -3.25 -25.67
C SER A 336 13.32 -3.34 -26.99
N SER A 337 13.18 -2.32 -27.83
CA SER A 337 13.97 -2.19 -29.05
C SER A 337 15.42 -1.78 -28.80
N THR A 338 15.76 -1.40 -27.56
CA THR A 338 17.08 -0.93 -27.15
C THR A 338 17.90 -2.08 -26.54
N PRO A 339 19.07 -2.44 -27.10
CA PRO A 339 19.97 -3.42 -26.49
C PRO A 339 20.38 -3.00 -25.08
N GLY A 340 20.44 -3.96 -24.17
CA GLY A 340 20.80 -3.72 -22.78
C GLY A 340 19.76 -2.90 -22.02
N ALA A 341 18.53 -2.74 -22.52
CA ALA A 341 17.45 -2.07 -21.79
C ALA A 341 17.26 -2.68 -20.40
N PHE A 342 17.24 -4.01 -20.34
CA PHE A 342 17.12 -4.79 -19.12
C PHE A 342 18.50 -5.33 -18.73
N GLN A 343 19.08 -4.79 -17.67
CA GLN A 343 20.40 -5.19 -17.13
C GLN A 343 20.31 -5.27 -15.59
N PRO A 344 21.17 -6.08 -14.96
CA PRO A 344 21.33 -6.10 -13.50
C PRO A 344 21.43 -4.70 -12.90
N GLY A 345 20.73 -4.47 -11.80
CA GLY A 345 20.67 -3.18 -11.11
C GLY A 345 19.70 -2.17 -11.72
N ARG A 346 19.14 -2.41 -12.91
CA ARG A 346 18.05 -1.58 -13.45
C ARG A 346 16.70 -1.94 -12.84
N ARG A 347 15.75 -1.04 -12.99
CA ARG A 347 14.39 -1.19 -12.49
C ARG A 347 13.39 -0.89 -13.58
N VAL A 348 12.44 -1.77 -13.80
CA VAL A 348 11.24 -1.49 -14.61
C VAL A 348 10.22 -0.81 -13.72
N ILE A 349 9.66 0.28 -14.19
CA ILE A 349 8.52 0.98 -13.63
C ILE A 349 7.40 0.83 -14.66
N GLY A 350 6.27 0.27 -14.24
CA GLY A 350 5.22 -0.06 -15.17
C GLY A 350 3.83 0.09 -14.60
N THR A 351 2.86 -0.04 -15.52
CA THR A 351 1.44 0.04 -15.20
C THR A 351 0.77 -1.27 -15.58
N LEU A 352 0.14 -1.88 -14.59
CA LEU A 352 -0.72 -3.03 -14.76
C LEU A 352 -2.14 -2.54 -14.99
N GLN A 353 -2.83 -3.06 -15.99
CA GLN A 353 -4.24 -2.81 -16.23
C GLN A 353 -5.04 -4.09 -16.00
N PHE A 354 -6.21 -3.96 -15.40
CA PHE A 354 -7.16 -5.05 -15.20
C PHE A 354 -8.59 -4.52 -15.27
N GLU A 355 -9.54 -5.43 -15.42
CA GLU A 355 -10.95 -5.13 -15.55
C GLU A 355 -11.69 -5.51 -14.25
N VAL A 356 -12.62 -4.65 -13.84
CA VAL A 356 -13.53 -4.90 -12.71
C VAL A 356 -14.96 -4.72 -13.20
N CYS A 357 -15.82 -5.72 -12.94
CA CYS A 357 -17.18 -5.78 -13.51
C CYS A 357 -18.26 -5.98 -12.43
N PRO A 358 -18.57 -4.99 -11.57
CA PRO A 358 -19.65 -5.12 -10.62
C PRO A 358 -21.04 -5.04 -11.27
N TRP A 359 -21.19 -4.19 -12.28
CA TRP A 359 -22.43 -4.01 -13.04
C TRP A 359 -22.10 -3.72 -14.50
N ASP A 360 -21.19 -2.77 -14.71
CA ASP A 360 -20.48 -2.51 -15.96
C ASP A 360 -18.99 -2.77 -15.73
N CYS A 361 -18.30 -3.17 -16.81
CA CYS A 361 -16.86 -3.37 -16.77
C CYS A 361 -16.11 -2.05 -17.00
N TYR A 362 -15.15 -1.76 -16.13
CA TYR A 362 -14.22 -0.65 -16.29
C TYR A 362 -12.79 -1.14 -16.10
N LEU A 363 -11.86 -0.43 -16.76
CA LEU A 363 -10.43 -0.71 -16.68
C LEU A 363 -9.83 0.13 -15.56
N LEU A 364 -9.20 -0.55 -14.60
CA LEU A 364 -8.39 0.08 -13.57
C LEU A 364 -6.91 -0.15 -13.87
N THR A 365 -6.07 0.72 -13.32
CA THR A 365 -4.62 0.61 -13.44
C THR A 365 -3.93 0.65 -12.08
N ARG A 366 -2.83 -0.09 -11.94
CA ARG A 366 -1.98 -0.10 -10.74
C ARG A 366 -0.51 -0.03 -11.13
N PRO A 367 0.28 0.85 -10.50
CA PRO A 367 1.71 0.89 -10.73
C PRO A 367 2.38 -0.34 -10.11
N PHE A 368 3.41 -0.84 -10.78
CA PHE A 368 4.28 -1.89 -10.26
C PHE A 368 5.73 -1.58 -10.59
N THR A 369 6.64 -2.23 -9.88
CA THR A 369 8.07 -2.19 -10.18
C THR A 369 8.74 -3.56 -10.24
N VAL A 370 9.79 -3.66 -11.06
CA VAL A 370 10.60 -4.87 -11.17
C VAL A 370 12.06 -4.51 -11.02
N GLN A 371 12.65 -4.88 -9.89
CA GLN A 371 14.09 -4.77 -9.70
C GLN A 371 14.79 -5.93 -10.39
N ILE A 372 15.68 -5.62 -11.32
CA ILE A 372 16.51 -6.61 -12.00
C ILE A 372 17.71 -6.91 -11.09
N PRO A 373 17.90 -8.16 -10.65
CA PRO A 373 18.92 -8.54 -9.67
C PRO A 373 20.35 -8.46 -10.21
#